data_AF-A0A232LM32-F1
#
_entry.id   AF-A0A232LM32-F1
#
_cell.length_a   1.000
_cell.length_b   1.000
_cell.length_c   1.000
_cell.angle_alpha   90.00
_cell.angle_beta   90.00
_cell.angle_gamma   90.00
#
_symmetry.space_group_name_H-M   'P 1'
#
loop_
_entity.id
_entity.type
_entity.pdbx_description
1 polymer ?
#
loop_
_entity_poly.entity_id
_entity_poly.type
_entity_poly.pdbx_seq_one_letter_code
_entity_poly.pdbx_strand_id
1 'polypeptide(L)'
;MLAFIHRLGQKLPYIIHTPDPYCAPEILVHKEIDLDNPFAADLWSAGCAIFHIATGVVPVDDYGINLLRVWSLVLRETLPHAWIKALPQCEQHVFTHRVHNPNSLTLDGLVAEFYHYPDKQDFADFLRLILVMRPEKRANIPTLLRQ
;
A
#
# COMPACT_ATOMS: atom_id res chain seq x y z
N MET A 1 -8.95 -29.67 -26.56
CA MET A 1 -9.04 -28.35 -27.20
C MET A 1 -10.28 -27.65 -26.65
N LEU A 2 -10.20 -27.20 -25.39
CA LEU A 2 -11.27 -26.45 -24.74
C LEU A 2 -10.86 -24.98 -24.75
N ALA A 3 -11.76 -24.17 -25.26
CA ALA A 3 -11.56 -22.79 -25.64
C ALA A 3 -11.11 -21.93 -24.48
N PHE A 4 -9.94 -21.32 -24.66
CA PHE A 4 -9.63 -19.92 -24.44
C PHE A 4 -10.86 -19.04 -24.07
N ILE A 5 -11.24 -19.02 -22.79
CA ILE A 5 -12.19 -18.04 -22.26
C ILE A 5 -11.41 -16.74 -22.05
N HIS A 6 -11.88 -15.67 -22.68
CA HIS A 6 -11.46 -14.28 -22.49
C HIS A 6 -11.16 -13.98 -21.00
N ARG A 7 -9.89 -13.76 -20.64
CA ARG A 7 -9.45 -13.24 -19.34
C ARG A 7 -9.44 -11.71 -19.40
N LEU A 8 -10.57 -11.10 -19.07
CA LEU A 8 -10.62 -9.66 -18.81
C LEU A 8 -11.31 -9.47 -17.46
N GLY A 9 -10.56 -9.03 -16.44
CA GLY A 9 -11.12 -8.49 -15.20
C GLY A 9 -11.77 -9.50 -14.25
N GLN A 10 -11.15 -10.66 -14.01
CA GLN A 10 -11.64 -11.54 -12.93
C GLN A 10 -11.22 -10.98 -11.57
N LYS A 11 -12.20 -10.71 -10.72
CA LYS A 11 -11.98 -10.32 -9.33
C LYS A 11 -12.47 -11.40 -8.39
N LEU A 12 -11.68 -11.71 -7.36
CA LEU A 12 -12.08 -12.64 -6.30
C LEU A 12 -12.34 -11.88 -5.01
N PRO A 13 -13.37 -12.27 -4.23
CA PRO A 13 -13.57 -11.69 -2.91
C PRO A 13 -12.33 -11.95 -2.04
N TYR A 14 -11.86 -10.91 -1.35
CA TYR A 14 -10.74 -11.03 -0.43
C TYR A 14 -11.25 -11.54 0.92
N ILE A 15 -10.97 -12.82 1.21
CA ILE A 15 -11.27 -13.42 2.51
C ILE A 15 -10.08 -13.18 3.44
N ILE A 16 -10.33 -12.47 4.54
CA ILE A 16 -9.30 -11.81 5.36
C ILE A 16 -8.74 -12.75 6.43
N HIS A 17 -7.43 -13.00 6.38
CA HIS A 17 -6.63 -13.38 7.55
C HIS A 17 -5.43 -12.46 7.78
N THR A 18 -5.07 -11.63 6.80
CA THR A 18 -3.96 -10.67 6.91
C THR A 18 -4.38 -9.47 7.75
N PRO A 19 -3.60 -9.07 8.78
CA PRO A 19 -3.88 -7.87 9.56
C PRO A 19 -3.86 -6.59 8.71
N ASP A 20 -4.74 -5.64 9.03
CA ASP A 20 -4.93 -4.37 8.30
C ASP A 20 -3.62 -3.64 7.95
N PRO A 21 -2.61 -3.49 8.84
CA PRO A 21 -1.36 -2.78 8.53
C PRO A 21 -0.56 -3.33 7.33
N TYR A 22 -0.78 -4.59 6.96
CA TYR A 22 -0.13 -5.23 5.81
C TYR A 22 -1.04 -5.31 4.60
N CYS A 23 -2.31 -4.96 4.75
CA CYS A 23 -3.30 -5.03 3.68
C CYS A 23 -3.06 -3.90 2.66
N ALA A 24 -3.07 -4.25 1.38
CA ALA A 24 -2.83 -3.28 0.31
C ALA A 24 -4.02 -2.31 0.15
N PRO A 25 -3.76 -1.05 -0.27
CA PRO A 25 -4.77 -0.01 -0.40
C PRO A 25 -5.99 -0.42 -1.22
N GLU A 26 -5.77 -1.03 -2.38
CA GLU A 26 -6.82 -1.50 -3.29
C GLU A 26 -7.70 -2.58 -2.64
N ILE A 27 -7.12 -3.40 -1.77
CA ILE A 27 -7.84 -4.44 -1.03
C ILE A 27 -8.68 -3.80 0.08
N LEU A 28 -8.14 -2.78 0.78
CA LEU A 28 -8.90 -2.03 1.78
C LEU A 28 -10.14 -1.35 1.17
N VAL A 29 -10.02 -0.80 -0.04
CA VAL A 29 -11.10 -0.11 -0.76
C VAL A 29 -12.12 -1.11 -1.33
N HIS A 30 -11.66 -2.08 -2.11
CA HIS A 30 -12.54 -2.90 -2.94
C HIS A 30 -12.91 -4.25 -2.31
N LYS A 31 -12.16 -4.70 -1.29
CA LYS A 31 -12.30 -6.05 -0.70
C LYS A 31 -12.23 -7.17 -1.74
N GLU A 32 -11.46 -6.94 -2.81
CA GLU A 32 -11.34 -7.80 -3.98
C GLU A 32 -9.88 -7.87 -4.43
N ILE A 33 -9.39 -9.04 -4.86
CA ILE A 33 -8.10 -9.19 -5.54
C ILE A 33 -8.31 -9.08 -7.05
N ASP A 34 -7.46 -8.29 -7.70
CA ASP A 34 -7.34 -8.25 -9.15
C ASP A 34 -6.48 -9.42 -9.65
N LEU A 35 -7.08 -10.37 -10.37
CA LEU A 35 -6.36 -11.53 -10.90
C LEU A 35 -5.48 -11.22 -12.11
N ASP A 36 -5.60 -10.04 -12.71
CA ASP A 36 -4.69 -9.60 -13.77
C ASP A 36 -3.37 -9.09 -13.17
N ASN A 37 -3.36 -8.73 -11.87
CA ASN A 37 -2.15 -8.38 -11.11
C ASN A 37 -2.19 -8.90 -9.66
N PRO A 38 -2.20 -10.24 -9.46
CA PRO A 38 -2.46 -10.83 -8.15
C PRO A 38 -1.30 -10.59 -7.15
N PHE A 39 -0.10 -10.33 -7.67
CA PHE A 39 1.11 -10.14 -6.86
C PHE A 39 1.25 -8.73 -6.29
N ALA A 40 0.49 -7.75 -6.78
CA ALA A 40 0.65 -6.36 -6.31
C ALA A 40 0.31 -6.21 -4.82
N ALA A 41 -0.71 -6.92 -4.34
CA ALA A 41 -1.10 -6.90 -2.94
C ALA A 41 -0.05 -7.60 -2.04
N ASP A 42 0.54 -8.69 -2.53
CA ASP A 42 1.63 -9.39 -1.85
C ASP A 42 2.90 -8.52 -1.77
N LEU A 43 3.21 -7.80 -2.86
CA LEU A 43 4.34 -6.87 -2.88
C LEU A 43 4.16 -5.75 -1.85
N TRP A 44 2.96 -5.16 -1.76
CA TRP A 44 2.67 -4.19 -0.71
C TRP A 44 2.90 -4.78 0.68
N SER A 45 2.33 -5.96 0.93
CA SER A 45 2.47 -6.69 2.20
C SER A 45 3.95 -6.94 2.52
N ALA A 46 4.75 -7.33 1.53
CA ALA A 46 6.18 -7.53 1.64
C ALA A 46 6.92 -6.21 1.95
N GLY A 47 6.54 -5.09 1.34
CA GLY A 47 7.11 -3.77 1.67
C GLY A 47 6.89 -3.40 3.14
N CYS A 48 5.66 -3.58 3.64
CA CYS A 48 5.35 -3.39 5.06
C CYS A 48 6.17 -4.32 5.96
N ALA A 49 6.28 -5.60 5.59
CA ALA A 49 7.03 -6.59 6.34
C ALA A 49 8.54 -6.30 6.36
N ILE A 50 9.13 -5.87 5.24
CA ILE A 50 10.55 -5.49 5.14
C ILE A 50 10.83 -4.31 6.06
N PHE A 51 9.98 -3.27 6.06
CA PHE A 51 10.11 -2.17 7.00
C PHE A 51 10.08 -2.67 8.45
N HIS A 52 9.08 -3.51 8.78
CA HIS A 52 8.94 -4.03 10.14
C HIS A 52 10.11 -4.90 10.58
N ILE A 53 10.62 -5.77 9.72
CA ILE A 53 11.81 -6.59 10.01
C ILE A 53 13.04 -5.70 10.25
N ALA A 54 13.22 -4.66 9.43
CA ALA A 54 14.37 -3.78 9.48
C ALA A 54 14.39 -2.85 10.71
N THR A 55 13.21 -2.48 11.22
CA THR A 55 13.05 -1.43 12.24
C THR A 55 12.49 -1.92 13.57
N GLY A 56 11.83 -3.09 13.58
CA GLY A 56 11.07 -3.60 14.73
C GLY A 56 9.73 -2.91 14.97
N VAL A 57 9.28 -2.02 14.07
CA VAL A 57 8.02 -1.27 14.17
C VAL A 57 7.20 -1.43 12.88
N VAL A 58 5.89 -1.57 12.99
CA VAL A 58 5.02 -1.52 11.80
C VAL A 58 5.03 -0.10 11.20
N PRO A 59 5.11 0.06 9.87
CA PRO A 59 5.29 1.39 9.27
C PRO A 59 4.11 2.33 9.56
N VAL A 60 2.89 1.78 9.60
CA VAL A 60 1.68 2.50 10.00
C VAL A 60 0.80 1.56 10.84
N ASP A 61 0.60 1.92 12.11
CA ASP A 61 -0.28 1.19 13.04
C ASP A 61 -1.64 1.88 13.15
N ASP A 62 -2.45 1.73 12.11
CA ASP A 62 -3.83 2.23 12.04
C ASP A 62 -4.73 1.15 11.41
N TYR A 63 -6.04 1.37 11.40
CA TYR A 63 -7.02 0.35 11.05
C TYR A 63 -8.03 0.87 10.02
N GLY A 64 -8.55 -0.05 9.21
CA GLY A 64 -9.61 0.23 8.24
C GLY A 64 -9.30 1.40 7.30
N ILE A 65 -10.25 2.32 7.15
CA ILE A 65 -10.15 3.42 6.19
C ILE A 65 -9.13 4.51 6.59
N ASN A 66 -8.82 4.65 7.89
CA ASN A 66 -7.81 5.61 8.33
C ASN A 66 -6.43 5.24 7.80
N LEU A 67 -6.14 3.95 7.69
CA LEU A 67 -4.90 3.43 7.12
C LEU A 67 -4.66 3.95 5.69
N LEU A 68 -5.70 3.99 4.85
CA LEU A 68 -5.62 4.55 3.50
C LEU A 68 -5.25 6.05 3.50
N ARG A 69 -5.81 6.81 4.43
CA ARG A 69 -5.50 8.23 4.60
C ARG A 69 -4.07 8.42 5.08
N VAL A 70 -3.61 7.66 6.08
CA VAL A 70 -2.24 7.78 6.60
C VAL A 70 -1.23 7.42 5.53
N TRP A 71 -1.44 6.32 4.78
CA TRP A 71 -0.56 5.96 3.67
C TRP A 71 -0.50 7.03 2.57
N SER A 72 -1.62 7.68 2.25
CA SER A 72 -1.61 8.81 1.29
C SER A 72 -0.69 9.96 1.74
N LEU A 73 -0.60 10.21 3.05
CA LEU A 73 0.27 11.24 3.62
C LEU A 73 1.73 10.79 3.66
N VAL A 74 1.97 9.55 4.14
CA VAL A 74 3.29 8.92 4.22
C VAL A 74 3.97 8.89 2.86
N LEU A 75 3.25 8.47 1.82
CA LEU A 75 3.75 8.35 0.46
C LEU A 75 3.65 9.66 -0.33
N ARG A 76 3.01 10.69 0.23
CA ARG A 76 2.68 11.96 -0.44
C ARG A 76 1.95 11.73 -1.78
N GLU A 77 1.08 10.71 -1.80
CA GLU A 77 0.31 10.32 -2.97
C GLU A 77 -1.16 10.72 -2.82
N THR A 78 -1.77 11.18 -3.91
CA THR A 78 -3.20 11.41 -3.94
C THR A 78 -3.94 10.10 -4.20
N LEU A 79 -4.86 9.74 -3.30
CA LEU A 79 -5.81 8.65 -3.52
C LEU A 79 -6.62 8.88 -4.82
N PRO A 80 -6.82 7.85 -5.65
CA PRO A 80 -7.69 7.96 -6.80
C PRO A 80 -9.12 8.35 -6.39
N HIS A 81 -9.71 9.35 -7.04
CA HIS A 81 -11.09 9.75 -6.78
C HIS A 81 -12.10 8.60 -6.94
N ALA A 82 -11.82 7.67 -7.86
CA ALA A 82 -12.63 6.46 -8.04
C ALA A 82 -12.62 5.55 -6.81
N TRP A 83 -11.49 5.49 -6.08
CA TRP A 83 -11.39 4.72 -4.85
C TRP A 83 -12.22 5.36 -3.74
N ILE A 84 -12.13 6.68 -3.58
CA ILE A 84 -12.93 7.41 -2.59
C ILE A 84 -14.43 7.18 -2.85
N LYS A 85 -14.86 7.24 -4.12
CA LYS A 85 -16.25 6.98 -4.50
C LYS A 85 -16.72 5.54 -4.28
N ALA A 86 -15.80 4.57 -4.29
CA ALA A 86 -16.12 3.16 -4.08
C ALA A 86 -16.38 2.83 -2.60
N LEU A 87 -15.95 3.70 -1.68
CA LEU A 87 -16.16 3.52 -0.25
C LEU A 87 -17.61 3.83 0.17
N PRO A 88 -18.10 3.22 1.26
CA PRO A 88 -19.34 3.63 1.92
C PRO A 88 -19.35 5.14 2.22
N GLN A 89 -20.51 5.79 2.07
CA GLN A 89 -20.63 7.25 2.25
C GLN A 89 -20.15 7.73 3.63
N CYS A 90 -20.38 6.95 4.69
CA CYS A 90 -19.91 7.28 6.04
C CYS A 90 -18.37 7.37 6.12
N GLU A 91 -17.64 6.56 5.35
CA GLU A 91 -16.18 6.51 5.34
C GLU A 91 -15.55 7.59 4.46
N GLN A 92 -16.28 8.11 3.46
CA GLN A 92 -15.78 9.16 2.56
C GLN A 92 -15.44 10.47 3.30
N HIS A 93 -16.12 10.75 4.42
CA HIS A 93 -15.91 11.94 5.24
C HIS A 93 -14.52 12.01 5.89
N VAL A 94 -13.83 10.86 6.00
CA VAL A 94 -12.45 10.79 6.51
C VAL A 94 -11.48 11.58 5.62
N PHE A 95 -11.79 11.73 4.32
CA PHE A 95 -10.95 12.42 3.34
C PHE A 95 -11.28 13.90 3.14
N THR A 96 -12.35 14.43 3.76
CA THR A 96 -12.73 15.84 3.62
C THR A 96 -12.00 16.76 4.59
N HIS A 97 -11.42 16.20 5.66
CA HIS A 97 -10.73 16.97 6.70
C HIS A 97 -9.24 17.12 6.36
N ARG A 98 -8.74 18.36 6.34
CA ARG A 98 -7.30 18.63 6.21
C ARG A 98 -6.57 18.05 7.42
N VAL A 99 -5.54 17.24 7.18
CA VAL A 99 -4.60 16.81 8.22
C VAL A 99 -3.48 17.85 8.30
N HIS A 100 -3.14 18.26 9.52
CA HIS A 100 -1.88 18.95 9.74
C HIS A 100 -0.77 17.91 9.59
N ASN A 101 0.06 18.03 8.55
CA ASN A 101 1.12 17.08 8.24
C ASN A 101 2.38 17.42 9.07
N PRO A 102 2.71 16.72 10.16
CA PRO A 102 4.03 16.85 10.76
C PRO A 102 5.05 16.21 9.81
N ASN A 103 6.24 16.79 9.69
CA ASN A 103 7.29 16.25 8.79
C ASN A 103 7.64 14.76 9.09
N SER A 104 7.31 14.25 10.28
CA SER A 104 7.44 12.83 10.66
C SER A 104 6.46 11.88 9.93
N LEU A 105 5.38 12.38 9.34
CA LEU A 105 4.36 11.55 8.68
C LEU A 105 4.70 11.29 7.21
N THR A 106 5.98 11.16 6.86
CA THR A 106 6.46 10.85 5.51
C THR A 106 7.30 9.59 5.54
N LEU A 107 7.43 8.87 4.41
CA LEU A 107 8.28 7.67 4.38
C LEU A 107 9.72 7.96 4.81
N ASP A 108 10.29 9.08 4.36
CA ASP A 108 11.62 9.52 4.83
C ASP A 108 11.64 9.82 6.32
N GLY A 109 10.58 10.43 6.85
CA GLY A 109 10.43 10.68 8.29
C GLY A 109 10.43 9.38 9.09
N LEU A 110 9.63 8.40 8.66
CA LEU A 110 9.56 7.07 9.29
C LEU A 110 10.91 6.35 9.23
N VAL A 111 11.58 6.35 8.07
CA VAL A 111 12.90 5.73 7.91
C VAL A 111 13.94 6.45 8.76
N ALA A 112 13.94 7.78 8.80
CA ALA A 112 14.86 8.56 9.61
C ALA A 112 14.68 8.30 11.12
N GLU A 113 13.44 8.10 11.56
CA GLU A 113 13.10 7.82 12.95
C GLU A 113 13.44 6.39 13.37
N PHE A 114 13.09 5.39 12.56
CA PHE A 114 13.12 3.99 12.98
C PHE A 114 14.22 3.12 12.35
N TYR A 115 14.84 3.52 11.23
CA TYR A 115 15.89 2.74 10.57
C TYR A 115 17.28 3.23 10.96
N HIS A 116 17.98 2.46 11.80
CA HIS A 116 19.23 2.92 12.44
C HIS A 116 20.51 2.76 11.59
N TYR A 117 20.44 2.10 10.44
CA TYR A 117 21.60 1.86 9.58
C TYR A 117 21.96 3.11 8.73
N PRO A 118 23.19 3.20 8.18
CA PRO A 118 23.66 4.38 7.45
C PRO A 118 23.02 4.56 6.06
N ASP A 119 22.54 3.49 5.45
CA ASP A 119 21.91 3.39 4.12
C ASP A 119 20.42 3.76 4.11
N LYS A 120 20.01 4.73 4.95
CA LYS A 120 18.61 5.17 5.08
C LYS A 120 17.98 5.55 3.74
N GLN A 121 18.73 6.29 2.91
CA GLN A 121 18.21 6.76 1.64
C GLN A 121 17.96 5.61 0.67
N ASP A 122 18.91 4.67 0.57
CA ASP A 122 18.78 3.49 -0.29
C ASP A 122 17.62 2.61 0.18
N PHE A 123 17.45 2.45 1.49
CA PHE A 123 16.32 1.73 2.06
C PHE A 123 14.97 2.41 1.75
N ALA A 124 14.88 3.74 1.90
CA ALA A 124 13.69 4.49 1.55
C ALA A 124 13.39 4.42 0.04
N ASP A 125 14.41 4.52 -0.81
CA ASP A 125 14.29 4.43 -2.26
C ASP A 125 13.79 3.04 -2.69
N PHE A 126 14.33 1.98 -2.10
CA PHE A 126 13.84 0.62 -2.28
C PHE A 126 12.37 0.49 -1.89
N LEU A 127 11.98 1.00 -0.71
CA LEU A 127 10.59 0.96 -0.26
C LEU A 127 9.64 1.72 -1.19
N ARG A 128 10.06 2.84 -1.79
CA ARG A 128 9.25 3.60 -2.76
C ARG A 128 8.97 2.84 -4.06
N LEU A 129 9.78 1.83 -4.40
CA LEU A 129 9.49 0.97 -5.55
C LEU A 129 8.30 0.05 -5.28
N ILE A 130 8.04 -0.26 -4.01
CA ILE A 130 7.08 -1.27 -3.57
C ILE A 130 5.81 -0.63 -3.00
N LEU A 131 5.98 0.30 -2.05
CA LEU A 131 4.92 1.01 -1.35
C LEU A 131 4.42 2.17 -2.20
N VAL A 132 3.70 1.83 -3.27
CA VAL A 132 3.02 2.79 -4.15
C VAL A 132 1.51 2.57 -4.04
N MET A 133 0.74 3.65 -3.87
CA MET A 133 -0.71 3.50 -3.63
C MET A 133 -1.40 2.74 -4.76
N ARG A 134 -1.05 3.07 -6.02
CA ARG A 134 -1.64 2.43 -7.21
C ARG A 134 -0.91 1.12 -7.56
N PRO A 135 -1.60 -0.03 -7.56
CA PRO A 135 -0.96 -1.34 -7.79
C PRO A 135 -0.29 -1.45 -9.17
N GLU A 136 -0.84 -0.81 -10.20
CA GLU A 136 -0.28 -0.80 -11.56
C GLU A 136 1.04 -0.03 -11.69
N LYS A 137 1.41 0.77 -10.67
CA LYS A 137 2.65 1.54 -10.63
C LYS A 137 3.73 0.91 -9.76
N ARG A 138 3.41 -0.15 -9.00
CA ARG A 138 4.39 -0.86 -8.17
C ARG A 138 5.41 -1.55 -9.07
N ALA A 139 6.67 -1.56 -8.64
CA ALA A 139 7.69 -2.34 -9.33
C ALA A 139 7.34 -3.83 -9.28
N ASN A 140 7.56 -4.54 -10.38
CA ASN A 140 7.43 -5.99 -10.40
C ASN A 140 8.69 -6.67 -9.80
N ILE A 141 8.57 -7.96 -9.47
CA ILE A 141 9.65 -8.74 -8.85
C ILE A 141 10.97 -8.67 -9.66
N PRO A 142 10.98 -8.86 -11.00
CA PRO A 142 12.20 -8.73 -11.79
C PRO A 142 12.90 -7.37 -11.69
N THR A 143 12.16 -6.27 -11.55
CA THR A 143 12.74 -4.94 -11.37
C THR A 143 13.37 -4.79 -9.99
N LEU A 144 12.74 -5.34 -8.95
CA LEU A 144 13.24 -5.27 -7.57
C LEU A 144 14.54 -6.06 -7.38
N LEU A 145 14.65 -7.24 -8.01
CA LEU A 145 15.84 -8.11 -7.90
C LEU A 145 17.08 -7.57 -8.63
N ARG A 146 16.99 -6.44 -9.33
CA ARG A 146 18.10 -5.80 -10.06
C ARG A 146 18.60 -4.51 -9.40
N GLN A 147 17.98 -4.10 -8.30
CA GLN A 147 18.50 -3.05 -7.43
C GLN A 147 19.66 -3.62 -6.60
#